data_AF-A0A2V6WVB8-F1
#
_entry.id   AF-A0A2V6WVB8-F1
#
_cell.length_a   1.000
_cell.length_b   1.000
_cell.length_c   1.000
_cell.angle_alpha   90.00
_cell.angle_beta   90.00
_cell.angle_gamma   90.00
#
_symmetry.space_group_name_H-M   'P 1'
#
loop_
_entity.id
_entity.type
_entity.pdbx_description
1 polymer ?
#
loop_
_entity_poly.entity_id
_entity_poly.type
_entity_poly.pdbx_seq_one_letter_code
_entity_poly.pdbx_strand_id
1 'polypeptide(L)'
;MKGDKKPIAFVEDTCVEPKHLKEFVPRFADIFAKHDTTGAYYGHCSVGCLHIRPVIDLKTPRGLEQVKAIADEITDLVLEFGGTISSEHGDGRARSPFLERMYGPTLMRAFRRLKHAFDPDNRMNPGNIVDSPGILENLRYGIAYKTWEPKTLLDFSAQGGFAASVEMCNGVGVCRKKLEGTMCPSYMITKDEEHSTRGRANALRAVLSGRLPAAEFTGTRLYEVMDLCLECKGCKAECPSNVDMAKLKYEFLYHYYKANGLPLRNRMFGRVAKLSALAARTPRLSNAINALPPVRWLLEKTAGIDRRRPLPALAPETFEQWFRRRTPPAAAPRGEVVLFHDTFVTYNTPEIGQAAVRLLEGAGYRVVLVDRK
;
A
#
# COMPACT_ATOMS: atom_id res chain seq x y z
N MET A 1 -10.75 -9.63 -0.44
CA MET A 1 -11.03 -11.07 -0.27
C MET A 1 -9.92 -11.69 0.57
N LYS A 2 -10.28 -12.39 1.65
CA LYS A 2 -9.35 -13.04 2.58
C LYS A 2 -9.07 -14.48 2.13
N GLY A 3 -7.95 -15.06 2.55
CA GLY A 3 -7.54 -16.42 2.18
C GLY A 3 -6.80 -16.53 0.85
N ASP A 4 -6.46 -17.76 0.45
CA ASP A 4 -5.60 -18.06 -0.70
C ASP A 4 -6.29 -17.90 -2.06
N LYS A 5 -7.61 -18.11 -2.10
CA LYS A 5 -8.43 -17.79 -3.29
C LYS A 5 -8.47 -16.27 -3.50
N LYS A 6 -7.97 -15.81 -4.64
CA LYS A 6 -7.92 -14.39 -5.00
C LYS A 6 -8.59 -14.14 -6.36
N PRO A 7 -9.16 -12.95 -6.60
CA PRO A 7 -9.61 -12.56 -7.93
C PRO A 7 -8.39 -12.33 -8.83
N ILE A 8 -8.06 -13.31 -9.67
CA ILE A 8 -6.88 -13.26 -10.54
C ILE A 8 -7.26 -12.57 -11.87
N ALA A 9 -6.38 -11.67 -12.32
CA ALA A 9 -6.53 -10.96 -13.57
C ALA A 9 -5.86 -11.75 -14.71
N PHE A 10 -6.59 -12.68 -15.33
CA PHE A 10 -6.14 -13.38 -16.53
C PHE A 10 -7.22 -13.55 -17.62
N VAL A 11 -8.47 -13.16 -17.40
CA VAL A 11 -9.56 -13.14 -18.41
C VAL A 11 -10.42 -11.87 -18.30
N GLU A 12 -9.93 -10.85 -17.59
CA GLU A 12 -10.55 -9.53 -17.55
C GLU A 12 -10.28 -8.74 -18.83
N ASP A 13 -11.07 -7.69 -19.06
CA ASP A 13 -10.91 -6.75 -20.17
C ASP A 13 -11.30 -7.31 -21.54
N THR A 14 -12.27 -8.22 -21.54
CA THR A 14 -12.91 -8.72 -22.76
C THR A 14 -13.92 -7.68 -23.27
N CYS A 15 -14.02 -7.52 -24.58
CA CYS A 15 -15.00 -6.63 -25.19
C CYS A 15 -15.74 -7.32 -26.35
N VAL A 16 -17.06 -7.18 -26.36
CA VAL A 16 -17.98 -7.62 -27.43
C VAL A 16 -18.96 -6.49 -27.73
N GLU A 17 -19.63 -6.50 -28.88
CA GLU A 17 -20.62 -5.44 -29.16
C GLU A 17 -21.70 -5.39 -28.05
N PRO A 18 -22.11 -4.20 -27.56
CA PRO A 18 -23.05 -4.07 -26.45
C PRO A 18 -24.35 -4.87 -26.59
N LYS A 19 -24.85 -5.04 -27.83
CA LYS A 19 -26.05 -5.83 -28.14
C LYS A 19 -25.94 -7.30 -27.70
N HIS A 20 -24.72 -7.83 -27.61
CA HIS A 20 -24.45 -9.22 -27.24
C HIS A 20 -24.27 -9.42 -25.74
N LEU A 21 -24.14 -8.36 -24.92
CA LEU A 21 -23.86 -8.48 -23.49
C LEU A 21 -24.89 -9.34 -22.73
N LYS A 22 -26.16 -9.29 -23.14
CA LYS A 22 -27.25 -10.08 -22.53
C LYS A 22 -27.03 -11.59 -22.66
N GLU A 23 -26.34 -12.03 -23.72
CA GLU A 23 -26.03 -13.43 -23.97
C GLU A 23 -24.62 -13.79 -23.49
N PHE A 24 -23.66 -12.90 -23.73
CA PHE A 24 -22.24 -13.10 -23.40
C PHE A 24 -22.03 -13.27 -21.89
N VAL A 25 -22.63 -12.43 -21.05
CA VAL A 25 -22.40 -12.44 -19.59
C VAL A 25 -22.88 -13.75 -18.93
N PRO A 26 -24.11 -14.26 -19.19
CA PRO A 26 -24.52 -15.56 -18.67
C PRO A 26 -23.60 -16.70 -19.08
N ARG A 27 -23.20 -16.76 -20.36
CA ARG A 27 -22.29 -17.82 -20.86
C ARG A 27 -20.90 -17.76 -20.21
N PHE A 28 -20.41 -16.55 -19.94
CA PHE A 28 -19.19 -16.34 -19.15
C PHE A 28 -19.35 -16.92 -17.73
N ALA A 29 -20.50 -16.68 -17.09
CA ALA A 29 -20.79 -17.22 -15.76
C ALA A 29 -20.95 -18.74 -15.77
N ASP A 30 -21.50 -19.33 -16.82
CA ASP A 30 -21.60 -20.79 -16.98
C ASP A 30 -20.22 -21.45 -17.05
N ILE A 31 -19.25 -20.83 -17.72
CA ILE A 31 -17.85 -21.29 -17.72
C ILE A 31 -17.28 -21.25 -16.31
N PHE A 32 -17.54 -20.20 -15.53
CA PHE A 32 -17.10 -20.16 -14.13
C PHE A 32 -17.76 -21.25 -13.27
N ALA A 33 -19.06 -21.47 -13.44
CA ALA A 33 -19.80 -22.52 -12.74
C ALA A 33 -19.27 -23.91 -13.08
N LYS A 34 -19.00 -24.19 -14.36
CA LYS A 34 -18.38 -25.44 -14.84
C LYS A 34 -17.04 -25.73 -14.18
N HIS A 35 -16.29 -24.68 -13.82
CA HIS A 35 -14.98 -24.77 -13.19
C HIS A 35 -15.02 -24.56 -11.67
N ASP A 36 -16.19 -24.63 -11.01
CA ASP A 36 -16.35 -24.46 -9.56
C ASP A 36 -15.76 -23.14 -9.01
N THR A 37 -15.87 -22.06 -9.78
CA THR A 37 -15.42 -20.73 -9.37
C THR A 37 -16.52 -19.68 -9.53
N THR A 38 -16.29 -18.53 -8.91
CA THR A 38 -17.11 -17.32 -9.08
C THR A 38 -16.19 -16.18 -9.50
N GLY A 39 -16.76 -15.05 -9.91
CA GLY A 39 -15.95 -13.90 -10.27
C GLY A 39 -16.54 -12.57 -9.83
N ALA A 40 -15.68 -11.57 -9.80
CA ALA A 40 -16.08 -10.18 -9.70
C ALA A 40 -16.34 -9.62 -11.10
N TYR A 41 -17.50 -9.00 -11.29
CA TYR A 41 -17.94 -8.41 -12.56
C TYR A 41 -18.05 -6.89 -12.40
N TYR A 42 -17.38 -6.15 -13.28
CA TYR A 42 -17.51 -4.71 -13.43
C TYR A 42 -17.08 -4.34 -14.86
N GLY A 43 -17.41 -3.16 -15.37
CA GLY A 43 -17.07 -2.82 -16.75
C GLY A 43 -17.74 -1.57 -17.28
N HIS A 44 -17.49 -1.31 -18.55
CA HIS A 44 -18.03 -0.20 -19.32
C HIS A 44 -19.07 -0.73 -20.31
N CYS A 45 -20.27 -1.04 -19.81
CA CYS A 45 -21.32 -1.69 -20.61
C CYS A 45 -21.72 -0.91 -21.87
N SER A 46 -21.61 0.42 -21.86
CA SER A 46 -21.92 1.27 -23.02
C SER A 46 -21.04 0.98 -24.25
N VAL A 47 -19.84 0.45 -24.03
CA VAL A 47 -18.87 0.11 -25.09
C VAL A 47 -18.55 -1.38 -25.13
N GLY A 48 -19.25 -2.20 -24.35
CA GLY A 48 -19.11 -3.65 -24.40
C GLY A 48 -17.90 -4.24 -23.66
N CYS A 49 -17.09 -3.40 -23.00
CA CYS A 49 -15.91 -3.84 -22.26
C CYS A 49 -16.29 -4.32 -20.84
N LEU A 50 -15.86 -5.52 -20.48
CA LEU A 50 -16.10 -6.15 -19.19
C LEU A 50 -14.78 -6.57 -18.51
N HIS A 51 -14.63 -6.17 -17.25
CA HIS A 51 -13.56 -6.60 -16.37
C HIS A 51 -14.07 -7.68 -15.42
N ILE A 52 -13.89 -8.93 -15.84
CA ILE A 52 -14.32 -10.10 -15.08
C ILE A 52 -13.10 -10.82 -14.52
N ARG A 53 -13.08 -11.04 -13.19
CA ARG A 53 -11.96 -11.70 -12.51
C ARG A 53 -12.42 -12.93 -11.74
N PRO A 54 -12.04 -14.15 -12.15
CA PRO A 54 -12.37 -15.38 -11.42
C PRO A 54 -11.57 -15.49 -10.12
N VAL A 55 -12.18 -16.15 -9.14
CA VAL A 55 -11.64 -16.35 -7.79
C VAL A 55 -10.92 -17.71 -7.75
N ILE A 56 -9.59 -17.69 -7.88
CA ILE A 56 -8.77 -18.90 -8.03
C ILE A 56 -7.66 -18.91 -6.98
N ASP A 57 -7.29 -20.10 -6.52
CA ASP A 57 -6.10 -20.33 -5.71
C ASP A 57 -4.95 -20.89 -6.57
N LEU A 58 -4.02 -20.01 -6.96
CA LEU A 58 -2.84 -20.36 -7.76
C LEU A 58 -1.82 -21.26 -7.03
N LYS A 59 -1.99 -21.49 -5.73
CA LYS A 59 -1.11 -22.36 -4.94
C LYS A 59 -1.47 -23.84 -5.06
N THR A 60 -2.53 -24.18 -5.80
CA THR A 60 -3.01 -25.55 -5.97
C THR A 60 -2.91 -26.02 -7.42
N PRO A 61 -2.67 -27.33 -7.68
CA PRO A 61 -2.70 -27.88 -9.04
C PRO A 61 -4.03 -27.62 -9.76
N ARG A 62 -5.16 -27.79 -9.04
CA ARG A 62 -6.50 -27.49 -9.55
C ARG A 62 -6.64 -26.03 -9.97
N GLY A 63 -6.09 -25.09 -9.20
CA GLY A 63 -6.12 -23.67 -9.58
C GLY A 63 -5.38 -23.37 -10.88
N LEU A 64 -4.25 -24.05 -11.13
CA LEU A 64 -3.52 -23.88 -12.39
C LEU A 64 -4.27 -24.49 -13.58
N GLU A 65 -4.91 -25.65 -13.37
CA GLU A 65 -5.82 -26.25 -14.36
C GLU A 65 -6.98 -25.30 -14.70
N GLN A 66 -7.64 -24.73 -13.68
CA GLN A 66 -8.71 -23.75 -13.84
C GLN A 66 -8.25 -22.53 -14.66
N VAL A 67 -7.07 -21.96 -14.37
CA VAL A 67 -6.53 -20.83 -15.14
C VAL A 67 -6.43 -21.16 -16.62
N LYS A 68 -5.83 -22.31 -16.95
CA LYS A 68 -5.66 -22.72 -18.34
C LYS A 68 -7.01 -22.93 -19.03
N ALA A 69 -7.89 -23.75 -18.43
CA ALA A 69 -9.17 -24.12 -19.04
C ALA A 69 -10.10 -22.91 -19.19
N ILE A 70 -10.22 -22.06 -18.17
CA ILE A 70 -11.04 -20.84 -18.24
C ILE A 70 -10.48 -19.88 -19.28
N ALA A 71 -9.16 -19.70 -19.35
CA ALA A 71 -8.56 -18.80 -20.35
C ALA A 71 -8.83 -19.28 -21.79
N ASP A 72 -8.71 -20.59 -22.03
CA ASP A 72 -9.00 -21.19 -23.33
C ASP A 72 -10.48 -21.01 -23.72
N GLU A 73 -11.41 -21.37 -22.83
CA GLU A 73 -12.86 -21.32 -23.09
C GLU A 73 -13.38 -19.87 -23.24
N ILE A 74 -12.88 -18.93 -22.42
CA ILE A 74 -13.26 -17.52 -22.55
C ILE A 74 -12.69 -16.92 -23.83
N THR A 75 -11.48 -17.31 -24.24
CA THR A 75 -10.94 -16.86 -25.53
C THR A 75 -11.83 -17.33 -26.68
N ASP A 76 -12.27 -18.60 -26.68
CA ASP A 76 -13.19 -19.11 -27.71
C ASP A 76 -14.53 -18.36 -27.70
N LEU A 77 -15.10 -18.15 -26.52
CA LEU A 77 -16.35 -17.40 -26.37
C LEU A 77 -16.22 -15.98 -26.94
N VAL A 78 -15.14 -15.26 -26.62
CA VAL A 78 -14.90 -13.91 -27.14
C VAL A 78 -14.81 -13.91 -28.66
N LEU A 79 -14.10 -14.88 -29.25
CA LEU A 79 -13.95 -15.00 -30.71
C LEU A 79 -15.28 -15.34 -31.40
N GLU A 80 -16.14 -16.17 -30.78
CA GLU A 80 -17.48 -16.48 -31.28
C GLU A 80 -18.34 -15.23 -31.45
N PHE A 81 -18.23 -14.28 -30.52
CA PHE A 81 -18.92 -12.99 -30.57
C PHE A 81 -18.18 -11.91 -31.38
N GLY A 82 -17.08 -12.27 -32.06
CA GLY A 82 -16.27 -11.32 -32.84
C GLY A 82 -15.60 -10.24 -31.99
N GLY A 83 -15.34 -10.53 -30.71
CA GLY A 83 -14.80 -9.60 -29.72
C GLY A 83 -13.28 -9.57 -29.61
N THR A 84 -12.78 -8.94 -28.54
CA THR A 84 -11.36 -8.92 -28.14
C THR A 84 -11.15 -9.40 -26.71
N ILE A 85 -10.05 -10.11 -26.47
CA ILE A 85 -9.62 -10.57 -25.14
C ILE A 85 -8.84 -9.50 -24.35
N SER A 86 -8.55 -8.37 -24.99
CA SER A 86 -7.87 -7.21 -24.42
C SER A 86 -8.36 -5.94 -25.11
N SER A 87 -9.21 -5.17 -24.43
CA SER A 87 -9.80 -3.95 -24.98
C SER A 87 -8.95 -2.71 -24.66
N GLU A 88 -8.59 -2.49 -23.39
CA GLU A 88 -7.95 -1.25 -22.92
C GLU A 88 -6.63 -1.48 -22.17
N HIS A 89 -6.45 -2.64 -21.52
CA HIS A 89 -5.28 -2.92 -20.68
C HIS A 89 -4.02 -3.25 -21.49
N GLY A 90 -4.19 -3.62 -22.76
CA GLY A 90 -3.15 -4.17 -23.63
C GLY A 90 -2.82 -5.64 -23.30
N ASP A 91 -2.18 -6.31 -24.25
CA ASP A 91 -2.05 -7.77 -24.18
C ASP A 91 -1.09 -8.24 -23.07
N GLY A 92 0.07 -7.58 -22.99
CA GLY A 92 1.16 -7.95 -22.09
C GLY A 92 1.48 -9.44 -22.15
N ARG A 93 2.08 -10.00 -21.09
CA ARG A 93 2.34 -11.45 -21.01
C ARG A 93 1.07 -12.29 -20.88
N ALA A 94 0.03 -11.73 -20.25
CA ALA A 94 -1.15 -12.49 -19.84
C ALA A 94 -2.05 -12.89 -21.01
N ARG A 95 -2.07 -12.12 -22.10
CA ARG A 95 -2.90 -12.39 -23.30
C ARG A 95 -2.09 -12.97 -24.46
N SER A 96 -0.78 -12.76 -24.45
CA SER A 96 0.13 -13.22 -25.51
C SER A 96 -0.05 -14.67 -25.98
N PRO A 97 -0.30 -15.66 -25.10
CA PRO A 97 -0.50 -17.05 -25.54
C PRO A 97 -1.68 -17.25 -26.51
N PHE A 98 -2.63 -16.30 -26.54
CA PHE A 98 -3.89 -16.41 -27.28
C PHE A 98 -3.93 -15.52 -28.53
N LEU A 99 -2.94 -14.64 -28.73
CA LEU A 99 -2.99 -13.62 -29.79
C LEU A 99 -3.00 -14.21 -31.19
N GLU A 100 -2.41 -15.38 -31.41
CA GLU A 100 -2.47 -16.04 -32.72
C GLU A 100 -3.86 -16.57 -33.06
N ARG A 101 -4.66 -16.98 -32.05
CA ARG A 101 -6.09 -17.32 -32.26
C ARG A 101 -6.89 -16.08 -32.64
N MET A 102 -6.52 -14.93 -32.09
CA MET A 102 -7.24 -13.68 -32.31
C MET A 102 -6.87 -12.96 -33.62
N TYR A 103 -5.58 -12.80 -33.91
CA TYR A 103 -5.10 -12.07 -35.08
C TYR A 103 -4.77 -12.97 -36.28
N GLY A 104 -4.70 -14.28 -36.05
CA GLY A 104 -4.30 -15.25 -37.06
C GLY A 104 -2.79 -15.21 -37.36
N PRO A 105 -2.31 -16.22 -38.11
CA PRO A 105 -0.88 -16.44 -38.32
C PRO A 105 -0.24 -15.34 -39.20
N THR A 106 -1.01 -14.71 -40.09
CA THR A 106 -0.48 -13.65 -40.98
C THR A 106 -0.07 -12.41 -40.20
N LEU A 107 -0.95 -11.89 -39.34
CA LEU A 107 -0.65 -10.71 -38.51
C LEU A 107 0.40 -11.03 -37.45
N MET A 108 0.34 -12.22 -36.82
CA MET A 108 1.36 -12.63 -35.85
C MET A 108 2.75 -12.75 -36.47
N ARG A 109 2.89 -13.22 -37.73
CA ARG A 109 4.17 -13.17 -38.45
C ARG A 109 4.63 -11.73 -38.70
N ALA A 110 3.72 -10.81 -39.02
CA ALA A 110 4.07 -9.40 -39.18
C ALA A 110 4.57 -8.78 -37.86
N PHE A 111 3.93 -9.09 -36.73
CA PHE A 111 4.37 -8.64 -35.40
C PHE A 111 5.78 -9.16 -35.07
N ARG A 112 6.06 -10.45 -35.33
CA ARG A 112 7.40 -11.04 -35.14
C ARG A 112 8.45 -10.33 -36.00
N ARG A 113 8.17 -10.09 -37.29
CA ARG A 113 9.08 -9.36 -38.18
C ARG A 113 9.36 -7.94 -37.68
N LEU A 114 8.33 -7.24 -37.23
CA LEU A 114 8.48 -5.89 -36.68
C LEU A 114 9.33 -5.91 -35.41
N LYS A 115 9.06 -6.83 -34.49
CA LYS A 115 9.84 -7.01 -33.26
C LYS A 115 11.33 -7.24 -33.57
N HIS A 116 11.65 -8.17 -34.46
CA HIS A 116 13.03 -8.48 -34.81
C HIS A 116 13.75 -7.34 -35.56
N ALA A 117 13.02 -6.53 -36.34
CA ALA A 117 13.62 -5.39 -37.02
C ALA A 117 14.11 -4.30 -36.05
N PHE A 118 13.40 -4.10 -34.93
CA PHE A 118 13.74 -3.09 -33.93
C PHE A 118 14.51 -3.64 -32.71
N ASP A 119 14.44 -4.93 -32.45
CA ASP A 119 15.10 -5.60 -31.32
C ASP A 119 15.63 -6.99 -31.74
N PRO A 120 16.67 -7.03 -32.60
CA PRO A 120 17.20 -8.27 -33.16
C PRO A 120 17.74 -9.22 -32.10
N ASP A 121 18.28 -8.68 -31.00
CA ASP A 121 18.83 -9.44 -29.88
C ASP A 121 17.78 -9.79 -28.80
N ASN A 122 16.51 -9.44 -29.02
CA ASN A 122 15.37 -9.72 -28.13
C ASN A 122 15.58 -9.24 -26.67
N ARG A 123 16.12 -8.03 -26.48
CA ARG A 123 16.42 -7.44 -25.16
C ARG A 123 15.26 -6.65 -24.58
N MET A 124 14.36 -6.16 -25.43
CA MET A 124 13.25 -5.28 -25.03
C MET A 124 11.99 -6.10 -24.69
N ASN A 125 11.87 -6.50 -23.42
CA ASN A 125 10.67 -7.16 -22.87
C ASN A 125 10.31 -8.50 -23.56
N PRO A 126 11.22 -9.50 -23.56
CA PRO A 126 11.06 -10.76 -24.27
C PRO A 126 9.84 -11.58 -23.79
N GLY A 127 9.27 -12.35 -24.72
CA GLY A 127 8.14 -13.24 -24.47
C GLY A 127 6.83 -12.53 -24.18
N ASN A 128 6.68 -11.28 -24.66
CA ASN A 128 5.44 -10.51 -24.64
C ASN A 128 5.05 -10.15 -26.07
N ILE A 129 3.75 -10.25 -26.36
CA ILE A 129 3.07 -10.15 -27.64
C ILE A 129 3.49 -11.24 -28.61
N VAL A 130 4.79 -11.40 -28.86
CA VAL A 130 5.36 -12.42 -29.73
C VAL A 130 6.17 -13.43 -28.93
N ASP A 131 6.22 -14.66 -29.44
CA ASP A 131 7.03 -15.77 -28.93
C ASP A 131 6.86 -15.97 -27.42
N SER A 132 5.61 -15.87 -26.97
CA SER A 132 5.25 -15.93 -25.57
C SER A 132 5.29 -17.36 -25.05
N PRO A 133 5.83 -17.57 -23.84
CA PRO A 133 5.60 -18.80 -23.11
C PRO A 133 4.11 -18.96 -22.76
N GLY A 134 3.71 -20.16 -22.33
CA GLY A 134 2.33 -20.44 -21.94
C GLY A 134 1.86 -19.63 -20.72
N ILE A 135 0.53 -19.52 -20.54
CA ILE A 135 -0.10 -18.71 -19.48
C ILE A 135 0.35 -19.08 -18.06
N LEU A 136 0.81 -20.32 -17.84
CA LEU A 136 1.20 -20.84 -16.52
C LEU A 136 2.70 -20.64 -16.19
N GLU A 137 3.52 -20.20 -17.14
CA GLU A 137 4.99 -20.18 -16.98
C GLU A 137 5.49 -19.03 -16.09
N ASN A 138 4.79 -17.90 -16.06
CA ASN A 138 5.23 -16.68 -15.38
C ASN A 138 4.25 -16.23 -14.29
N LEU A 139 3.73 -17.18 -13.53
CA LEU A 139 2.83 -16.89 -12.43
C LEU A 139 3.56 -16.22 -11.27
N ARG A 140 2.87 -15.30 -10.58
CA ARG A 140 3.41 -14.66 -9.38
C ARG A 140 3.61 -15.66 -8.24
N TYR A 141 2.73 -16.65 -8.16
CA TYR A 141 2.74 -17.74 -7.18
C TYR A 141 2.45 -19.04 -7.94
N GLY A 142 2.94 -20.16 -7.42
CA GLY A 142 2.64 -21.48 -7.96
C GLY A 142 2.57 -22.52 -6.85
N ILE A 143 2.44 -23.79 -7.22
CA ILE A 143 2.28 -24.92 -6.29
C ILE A 143 3.41 -25.08 -5.27
N ALA A 144 4.62 -24.66 -5.63
CA ALA A 144 5.80 -24.72 -4.75
C ALA A 144 5.87 -23.53 -3.77
N TYR A 145 5.01 -22.52 -3.94
CA TYR A 145 5.02 -21.33 -3.12
C TYR A 145 4.51 -21.64 -1.71
N LYS A 146 5.39 -21.52 -0.73
CA LYS A 146 5.09 -21.65 0.70
C LYS A 146 5.70 -20.48 1.45
N THR A 147 5.00 -20.00 2.46
CA THR A 147 5.49 -18.94 3.33
C THR A 147 5.66 -19.43 4.74
N TRP A 148 6.73 -18.99 5.40
CA TRP A 148 6.85 -19.11 6.85
C TRP A 148 6.14 -17.92 7.53
N GLU A 149 5.74 -18.09 8.79
CA GLU A 149 5.06 -17.05 9.56
C GLU A 149 5.93 -16.62 10.77
N PRO A 150 6.31 -15.33 10.88
CA PRO A 150 6.95 -14.81 12.08
C PRO A 150 5.97 -14.82 13.26
N LYS A 151 6.50 -14.98 14.48
CA LYS A 151 5.73 -14.69 15.69
C LYS A 151 5.52 -13.18 15.83
N THR A 152 4.31 -12.71 15.58
CA THR A 152 4.00 -11.28 15.57
C THR A 152 3.67 -10.72 16.96
N LEU A 153 3.98 -9.44 17.17
CA LEU A 153 3.51 -8.63 18.29
C LEU A 153 2.07 -8.15 18.06
N LEU A 154 1.77 -7.71 16.84
CA LEU A 154 0.44 -7.25 16.45
C LEU A 154 -0.44 -8.43 16.00
N ASP A 155 -1.75 -8.27 16.13
CA ASP A 155 -2.72 -9.27 15.69
C ASP A 155 -2.98 -9.19 14.17
N PHE A 156 -2.66 -10.25 13.43
CA PHE A 156 -2.96 -10.40 11.99
C PHE A 156 -3.98 -11.50 11.69
N SER A 157 -4.66 -12.04 12.71
CA SER A 157 -5.65 -13.11 12.57
C SER A 157 -6.78 -12.75 11.59
N ALA A 158 -7.19 -11.48 11.55
CA ALA A 158 -8.21 -10.98 10.65
C ALA A 158 -7.89 -11.18 9.16
N GLN A 159 -6.61 -11.31 8.80
CA GLN A 159 -6.14 -11.59 7.43
C GLN A 159 -5.67 -13.04 7.25
N GLY A 160 -5.56 -13.81 8.33
CA GLY A 160 -5.05 -15.19 8.32
C GLY A 160 -3.55 -15.32 8.64
N GLY A 161 -2.87 -14.24 9.05
CA GLY A 161 -1.43 -14.25 9.34
C GLY A 161 -0.69 -13.05 8.78
N PHE A 162 0.60 -12.94 9.11
CA PHE A 162 1.44 -11.86 8.60
C PHE A 162 1.71 -12.04 7.11
N ALA A 163 2.04 -13.25 6.65
CA ALA A 163 2.28 -13.51 5.24
C ALA A 163 1.01 -13.31 4.41
N ALA A 164 -0.13 -13.80 4.89
CA ALA A 164 -1.42 -13.54 4.25
C ALA A 164 -1.76 -12.04 4.14
N SER A 165 -1.35 -11.24 5.12
CA SER A 165 -1.50 -9.77 5.09
C SER A 165 -0.61 -9.11 4.03
N VAL A 166 0.62 -9.59 3.84
CA VAL A 166 1.50 -9.14 2.75
C VAL A 166 0.92 -9.52 1.38
N GLU A 167 0.27 -10.67 1.28
CA GLU A 167 -0.37 -11.17 0.07
C GLU A 167 -1.68 -10.49 -0.31
N MET A 168 -2.21 -9.62 0.55
CA MET A 168 -3.29 -8.71 0.16
C MET A 168 -2.89 -7.83 -1.04
N CYS A 169 -1.60 -7.57 -1.23
CA CYS A 169 -1.13 -6.85 -2.42
C CYS A 169 -1.31 -7.68 -3.69
N ASN A 170 -2.35 -7.37 -4.47
CA ASN A 170 -2.63 -7.96 -5.78
C ASN A 170 -1.74 -7.43 -6.92
N GLY A 171 -0.86 -6.47 -6.64
CA GLY A 171 0.14 -5.96 -7.59
C GLY A 171 -0.37 -4.99 -8.65
N VAL A 172 -1.60 -4.46 -8.53
CA VAL A 172 -2.23 -3.50 -9.47
C VAL A 172 -1.39 -2.24 -9.74
N GLY A 173 -0.50 -1.85 -8.84
CA GLY A 173 0.44 -0.76 -9.08
C GLY A 173 -0.15 0.66 -8.96
N VAL A 174 -1.37 0.83 -8.45
CA VAL A 174 -1.98 2.16 -8.14
C VAL A 174 -1.07 3.04 -7.27
N CYS A 175 -0.24 2.42 -6.42
CA CYS A 175 0.76 3.10 -5.61
C CYS A 175 1.90 3.77 -6.40
N ARG A 176 1.94 3.63 -7.73
CA ARG A 176 2.91 4.26 -8.65
C ARG A 176 2.41 5.57 -9.25
N LYS A 177 1.31 6.11 -8.75
CA LYS A 177 0.84 7.43 -9.18
C LYS A 177 1.83 8.53 -8.81
N LYS A 178 1.82 9.61 -9.59
CA LYS A 178 2.87 10.65 -9.54
C LYS A 178 2.39 12.01 -9.03
N LEU A 179 1.09 12.31 -9.12
CA LEU A 179 0.58 13.68 -9.00
C LEU A 179 -0.46 13.86 -7.89
N GLU A 180 -1.26 12.85 -7.59
CA GLU A 180 -2.44 13.02 -6.72
C GLU A 180 -2.57 11.95 -5.63
N GLY A 181 -3.30 12.32 -4.56
CA GLY A 181 -3.54 11.52 -3.38
C GLY A 181 -2.31 11.29 -2.50
N THR A 182 -2.46 10.45 -1.50
CA THR A 182 -1.49 10.23 -0.41
C THR A 182 -0.64 8.99 -0.65
N MET A 183 -1.13 7.95 -1.34
CA MET A 183 -0.37 6.72 -1.59
C MET A 183 0.43 6.82 -2.90
N CYS A 184 1.75 6.80 -2.93
CA CYS A 184 2.75 6.62 -1.89
C CYS A 184 3.78 7.75 -2.03
N PRO A 185 4.00 8.62 -1.03
CA PRO A 185 4.78 9.85 -1.24
C PRO A 185 6.24 9.54 -1.57
N SER A 186 6.80 8.49 -0.97
CA SER A 186 8.17 8.05 -1.27
C SER A 186 8.34 7.64 -2.73
N TYR A 187 7.38 6.94 -3.33
CA TYR A 187 7.41 6.66 -4.77
C TYR A 187 7.21 7.94 -5.58
N MET A 188 6.30 8.83 -5.17
CA MET A 188 6.06 10.08 -5.88
C MET A 188 7.32 10.94 -5.99
N ILE A 189 8.21 10.89 -5.00
CA ILE A 189 9.48 11.60 -5.05
C ILE A 189 10.56 10.78 -5.77
N THR A 190 10.80 9.54 -5.35
CA THR A 190 11.94 8.73 -5.83
C THR A 190 11.73 8.16 -7.22
N LYS A 191 10.47 7.90 -7.60
CA LYS A 191 10.05 7.13 -8.79
C LYS A 191 10.59 5.69 -8.84
N ASP A 192 11.17 5.22 -7.74
CA ASP A 192 11.67 3.85 -7.61
C ASP A 192 10.59 2.92 -7.07
N GLU A 193 10.39 1.79 -7.74
CA GLU A 193 9.34 0.81 -7.46
C GLU A 193 9.42 0.27 -6.03
N GLU A 194 10.63 0.08 -5.50
CA GLU A 194 10.84 -0.43 -4.14
C GLU A 194 10.22 0.48 -3.07
N HIS A 195 10.19 1.79 -3.36
CA HIS A 195 9.59 2.80 -2.49
C HIS A 195 8.07 2.95 -2.70
N SER A 196 7.43 2.02 -3.40
CA SER A 196 5.97 1.92 -3.49
C SER A 196 5.40 0.91 -2.47
N THR A 197 4.09 0.92 -2.25
CA THR A 197 3.41 -0.11 -1.44
C THR A 197 3.62 -1.51 -2.05
N ARG A 198 3.56 -1.61 -3.37
CA ARG A 198 3.74 -2.87 -4.11
C ARG A 198 5.17 -3.40 -3.99
N GLY A 199 6.16 -2.52 -4.15
CA GLY A 199 7.58 -2.87 -3.98
C GLY A 199 7.86 -3.44 -2.59
N ARG A 200 7.39 -2.76 -1.54
CA ARG A 200 7.53 -3.22 -0.15
C ARG A 200 6.86 -4.56 0.12
N ALA A 201 5.65 -4.75 -0.40
CA ALA A 201 4.95 -6.02 -0.28
C ALA A 201 5.70 -7.15 -1.01
N ASN A 202 6.27 -6.87 -2.19
CA ASN A 202 7.09 -7.84 -2.91
C ASN A 202 8.39 -8.17 -2.18
N ALA A 203 9.05 -7.19 -1.56
CA ALA A 203 10.27 -7.40 -0.78
C ALA A 203 10.01 -8.29 0.45
N LEU A 204 8.97 -7.98 1.24
CA LEU A 204 8.54 -8.83 2.36
C LEU A 204 8.22 -10.25 1.88
N ARG A 205 7.45 -10.35 0.79
CA ARG A 205 7.07 -11.64 0.22
C ARG A 205 8.27 -12.46 -0.19
N ALA A 206 9.27 -11.86 -0.84
CA ALA A 206 10.45 -12.58 -1.28
C ALA A 206 11.19 -13.27 -0.12
N VAL A 207 11.24 -12.61 1.05
CA VAL A 207 11.81 -13.19 2.27
C VAL A 207 10.89 -14.25 2.87
N LEU A 208 9.58 -13.96 2.97
CA LEU A 208 8.61 -14.89 3.56
C LEU A 208 8.45 -16.17 2.74
N SER A 209 8.58 -16.08 1.42
CA SER A 209 8.42 -17.22 0.51
C SER A 209 9.70 -18.03 0.31
N GLY A 210 10.80 -17.67 0.98
CA GLY A 210 12.11 -18.31 0.83
C GLY A 210 12.83 -18.02 -0.50
N ARG A 211 12.35 -17.05 -1.29
CA ARG A 211 13.11 -16.57 -2.47
C ARG A 211 14.38 -15.83 -2.04
N LEU A 212 14.34 -15.21 -0.87
CA LEU A 212 15.49 -14.69 -0.15
C LEU A 212 15.63 -15.46 1.19
N PRO A 213 16.85 -15.55 1.76
CA PRO A 213 17.06 -16.20 3.06
C PRO A 213 16.19 -15.58 4.16
N ALA A 214 15.68 -16.39 5.09
CA ALA A 214 14.84 -15.89 6.18
C ALA A 214 15.54 -14.85 7.09
N ALA A 215 16.88 -14.89 7.18
CA ALA A 215 17.69 -13.91 7.90
C ALA A 215 17.54 -12.48 7.34
N GLU A 216 17.18 -12.32 6.06
CA GLU A 216 16.91 -11.03 5.44
C GLU A 216 15.65 -10.34 5.99
N PHE A 217 14.82 -11.04 6.77
CA PHE A 217 13.67 -10.42 7.42
C PHE A 217 14.06 -9.31 8.40
N THR A 218 15.27 -9.38 8.93
CA THR A 218 15.88 -8.32 9.76
C THR A 218 17.14 -7.73 9.11
N GLY A 219 17.31 -7.93 7.80
CA GLY A 219 18.46 -7.47 7.04
C GLY A 219 18.38 -5.98 6.66
N THR A 220 19.54 -5.37 6.41
CA THR A 220 19.67 -3.95 6.06
C THR A 220 18.91 -3.59 4.78
N ARG A 221 18.93 -4.47 3.77
CA ARG A 221 18.28 -4.19 2.49
C ARG A 221 16.76 -4.07 2.63
N LEU A 222 16.14 -4.96 3.41
CA LEU A 222 14.69 -4.88 3.67
C LEU A 222 14.35 -3.64 4.52
N TYR A 223 15.23 -3.26 5.46
CA TYR A 223 15.08 -2.01 6.21
C TYR A 223 15.06 -0.79 5.29
N GLU A 224 16.01 -0.67 4.35
CA GLU A 224 16.08 0.45 3.41
C GLU A 224 14.81 0.58 2.55
N VAL A 225 14.27 -0.54 2.06
CA VAL A 225 12.99 -0.58 1.34
C VAL A 225 11.84 -0.04 2.18
N MET A 226 11.87 -0.30 3.50
CA MET A 226 10.85 0.17 4.45
C MET A 226 11.10 1.59 4.97
N ASP A 227 12.34 2.08 4.95
CA ASP A 227 12.76 3.29 5.68
C ASP A 227 11.95 4.52 5.25
N LEU A 228 11.86 4.77 3.93
CA LEU A 228 11.11 5.89 3.37
C LEU A 228 9.57 5.78 3.48
N CYS A 229 9.04 4.68 4.02
CA CYS A 229 7.61 4.58 4.30
C CYS A 229 7.23 5.45 5.51
N LEU A 230 6.37 6.45 5.31
CA LEU A 230 5.93 7.34 6.39
C LEU A 230 4.86 6.74 7.33
N GLU A 231 4.44 5.50 7.09
CA GLU A 231 3.42 4.81 7.90
C GLU A 231 2.06 5.56 7.95
N CYS A 232 1.83 6.47 7.00
CA CYS A 232 0.66 7.37 6.96
C CYS A 232 -0.68 6.67 6.68
N LYS A 233 -0.68 5.36 6.45
CA LYS A 233 -1.87 4.56 6.08
C LYS A 233 -2.61 5.00 4.81
N GLY A 234 -2.03 5.87 3.98
CA GLY A 234 -2.62 6.19 2.66
C GLY A 234 -2.85 4.95 1.80
N CYS A 235 -2.00 3.94 1.93
CA CYS A 235 -2.19 2.64 1.27
C CYS A 235 -3.43 1.87 1.72
N LYS A 236 -3.82 1.97 2.99
CA LYS A 236 -5.02 1.31 3.51
C LYS A 236 -6.29 1.92 2.94
N ALA A 237 -6.30 3.25 2.79
CA ALA A 237 -7.43 4.02 2.32
C ALA A 237 -7.57 4.01 0.79
N GLU A 238 -6.47 4.17 0.06
CA GLU A 238 -6.50 4.40 -1.40
C GLU A 238 -6.25 3.14 -2.23
N CYS A 239 -5.68 2.08 -1.66
CA CYS A 239 -5.45 0.85 -2.41
C CYS A 239 -6.77 0.08 -2.55
N PRO A 240 -7.15 -0.37 -3.77
CA PRO A 240 -8.31 -1.24 -3.96
C PRO A 240 -8.24 -2.56 -3.21
N SER A 241 -7.04 -2.98 -2.79
CA SER A 241 -6.82 -4.18 -1.97
C SER A 241 -6.69 -3.90 -0.47
N ASN A 242 -6.85 -2.65 -0.03
CA ASN A 242 -6.76 -2.21 1.38
C ASN A 242 -5.49 -2.70 2.10
N VAL A 243 -4.34 -2.69 1.42
CA VAL A 243 -3.06 -3.10 2.01
C VAL A 243 -2.68 -2.11 3.12
N ASP A 244 -2.53 -2.59 4.35
CA ASP A 244 -2.09 -1.80 5.50
C ASP A 244 -0.56 -1.90 5.68
N MET A 245 0.18 -1.24 4.78
CA MET A 245 1.65 -1.25 4.82
C MET A 245 2.22 -0.62 6.09
N ALA A 246 1.49 0.30 6.73
CA ALA A 246 1.90 0.86 8.01
C ALA A 246 1.94 -0.23 9.08
N LYS A 247 0.86 -1.02 9.21
CA LYS A 247 0.82 -2.15 10.15
C LYS A 247 1.90 -3.20 9.85
N LEU A 248 2.14 -3.51 8.57
CA LEU A 248 3.21 -4.42 8.16
C LEU A 248 4.59 -3.88 8.54
N LYS A 249 4.84 -2.58 8.32
CA LYS A 249 6.10 -1.94 8.70
C LYS A 249 6.29 -1.90 10.22
N TYR A 250 5.25 -1.61 11.00
CA TYR A 250 5.34 -1.62 12.46
C TYR A 250 5.83 -2.97 12.99
N GLU A 251 5.25 -4.07 12.48
CA GLU A 251 5.66 -5.42 12.84
C GLU A 251 7.09 -5.73 12.38
N PHE A 252 7.42 -5.40 11.13
CA PHE A 252 8.78 -5.52 10.61
C PHE A 252 9.80 -4.77 11.49
N LEU A 253 9.54 -3.51 11.84
CA LEU A 253 10.42 -2.70 12.68
C LEU A 253 10.55 -3.27 14.09
N TYR A 254 9.49 -3.86 14.65
CA TYR A 254 9.58 -4.58 15.92
C TYR A 254 10.62 -5.70 15.85
N HIS A 255 10.55 -6.55 14.82
CA HIS A 255 11.54 -7.61 14.61
C HIS A 255 12.94 -7.07 14.31
N TYR A 256 13.04 -6.09 13.42
CA TYR A 256 14.30 -5.48 13.01
C TYR A 256 15.05 -4.88 14.20
N TYR A 257 14.39 -4.05 15.02
CA TYR A 257 15.04 -3.40 16.16
C TYR A 257 15.27 -4.36 17.34
N LYS A 258 14.51 -5.47 17.43
CA LYS A 258 14.80 -6.53 18.39
C LYS A 258 16.11 -7.26 18.05
N ALA A 259 16.41 -7.43 16.76
CA ALA A 259 17.65 -8.07 16.30
C ALA A 259 18.84 -7.10 16.22
N ASN A 260 18.61 -5.86 15.78
CA ASN A 260 19.68 -4.90 15.46
C ASN A 260 19.87 -3.80 16.53
N GLY A 261 19.02 -3.76 17.56
CA GLY A 261 19.02 -2.74 18.59
C GLY A 261 18.27 -1.47 18.20
N LEU A 262 17.72 -0.78 19.21
CA LEU A 262 16.92 0.44 19.00
C LEU A 262 17.82 1.69 18.99
N PRO A 263 17.85 2.48 17.89
CA PRO A 263 18.68 3.68 17.80
C PRO A 263 18.34 4.74 18.85
N LEU A 264 19.33 5.59 19.19
CA LEU A 264 19.14 6.71 20.11
C LEU A 264 18.01 7.64 19.65
N ARG A 265 17.95 7.93 18.34
CA ARG A 265 16.89 8.73 17.72
C ARG A 265 15.50 8.22 18.13
N ASN A 266 15.25 6.93 17.97
CA ASN A 266 13.94 6.33 18.25
C ASN A 266 13.64 6.39 19.76
N ARG A 267 14.65 6.20 20.61
CA ARG A 267 14.50 6.36 22.08
C ARG A 267 14.14 7.80 22.47
N MET A 268 14.74 8.80 21.80
CA MET A 268 14.44 10.22 22.03
C MET A 268 13.02 10.56 21.58
N PHE A 269 12.66 10.26 20.33
CA PHE A 269 11.33 10.57 19.78
C PHE A 269 10.21 9.78 20.49
N GLY A 270 10.46 8.53 20.87
CA GLY A 270 9.53 7.75 21.69
C GLY A 270 9.30 8.31 23.11
N ARG A 271 10.14 9.26 23.56
CA ARG A 271 10.03 9.95 24.84
C ARG A 271 9.80 11.46 24.68
N VAL A 272 9.41 11.92 23.49
CA VAL A 272 9.30 13.35 23.16
C VAL A 272 8.42 14.10 24.16
N ALA A 273 7.29 13.52 24.61
CA ALA A 273 6.42 14.15 25.60
C ALA A 273 7.15 14.45 26.92
N LYS A 274 7.94 13.50 27.44
CA LYS A 274 8.71 13.67 28.69
C LYS A 274 9.85 14.67 28.51
N LEU A 275 10.53 14.63 27.37
CA LEU A 275 11.60 15.57 27.03
C LEU A 275 11.07 17.00 26.90
N SER A 276 9.94 17.18 26.21
CA SER A 276 9.27 18.49 26.08
C SER A 276 8.77 18.99 27.42
N ALA A 277 8.20 18.13 28.28
CA ALA A 277 7.78 18.51 29.62
C ALA A 277 8.94 19.02 30.49
N LEU A 278 10.12 18.40 30.40
CA LEU A 278 11.31 18.84 31.11
C LEU A 278 11.85 20.16 30.56
N ALA A 279 11.97 20.26 29.23
CA ALA A 279 12.50 21.45 28.56
C ALA A 279 11.57 22.67 28.71
N ALA A 280 10.25 22.45 28.76
CA ALA A 280 9.25 23.50 28.97
C ALA A 280 9.28 24.12 30.38
N ARG A 281 10.07 23.59 31.33
CA ARG A 281 10.33 24.26 32.61
C ARG A 281 11.18 25.52 32.45
N THR A 282 12.03 25.55 31.42
CA THR A 282 12.90 26.69 31.09
C THR A 282 12.88 26.94 29.58
N PRO A 283 11.73 27.33 28.99
CA PRO A 283 11.54 27.32 27.55
C PRO A 283 12.48 28.29 26.83
N ARG A 284 12.74 29.48 27.40
CA ARG A 284 13.67 30.47 26.84
C ARG A 284 15.10 29.92 26.74
N LEU A 285 15.59 29.29 27.81
CA LEU A 285 16.92 28.69 27.85
C LEU A 285 17.01 27.49 26.89
N SER A 286 16.01 26.61 26.92
CA SER A 286 15.94 25.44 26.04
C SER A 286 15.94 25.82 24.56
N ASN A 287 15.16 26.84 24.19
CA ASN A 287 15.13 27.37 22.83
C ASN A 287 16.47 27.99 22.41
N ALA A 288 17.11 28.76 23.30
CA ALA A 288 18.43 29.34 23.04
C ALA A 288 19.48 28.25 22.81
N ILE A 289 19.52 27.23 23.67
CA ILE A 289 20.43 26.08 23.53
C ILE A 289 20.17 25.33 22.20
N ASN A 290 18.91 25.05 21.87
CA ASN A 290 18.52 24.36 20.63
C ASN A 290 18.86 25.16 19.35
N ALA A 291 19.04 26.47 19.47
CA ALA A 291 19.46 27.33 18.37
C ALA A 291 20.97 27.31 18.12
N LEU A 292 21.79 26.88 19.09
CA LEU A 292 23.24 26.89 18.97
C LEU A 292 23.75 25.91 17.89
N PRO A 293 24.60 26.35 16.94
CA PRO A 293 25.13 25.47 15.90
C PRO A 293 25.86 24.21 16.41
N PRO A 294 26.67 24.26 17.49
CA PRO A 294 27.28 23.06 18.06
C PRO A 294 26.26 22.02 18.54
N VAL A 295 25.13 22.47 19.11
CA VAL A 295 24.06 21.59 19.57
C VAL A 295 23.37 20.91 18.37
N ARG A 296 23.08 21.68 17.32
CA ARG A 296 22.51 21.12 16.07
C ARG A 296 23.45 20.13 15.40
N TRP A 297 24.75 20.42 15.38
CA TRP A 297 25.76 19.48 14.88
C TRP A 297 25.79 18.19 15.70
N LEU A 298 25.75 18.30 17.04
CA LEU A 298 25.75 17.13 17.91
C LEU A 298 24.49 16.27 17.70
N LEU A 299 23.32 16.90 17.56
CA LEU A 299 22.06 16.19 17.28
C LEU A 299 22.05 15.51 15.91
N GLU A 300 22.69 16.10 14.90
CA GLU A 300 22.88 15.45 13.60
C GLU A 300 23.71 14.18 13.75
N LYS A 301 24.84 14.26 14.46
CA LYS A 301 25.76 13.13 14.61
C LYS A 301 25.25 12.01 15.52
N THR A 302 24.41 12.34 16.51
CA THR A 302 23.95 11.37 17.51
C THR A 302 22.51 10.91 17.30
N ALA A 303 21.62 11.81 16.88
CA ALA A 303 20.19 11.56 16.74
C ALA A 303 19.72 11.62 15.28
N GLY A 304 20.59 11.88 14.31
CA GLY A 304 20.24 11.90 12.88
C GLY A 304 19.27 13.02 12.50
N ILE A 305 19.21 14.10 13.29
CA ILE A 305 18.42 15.29 12.97
C ILE A 305 19.31 16.23 12.16
N ASP A 306 19.01 16.39 10.87
CA ASP A 306 19.78 17.26 9.98
C ASP A 306 19.89 18.69 10.56
N ARG A 307 21.12 19.21 10.71
CA ARG A 307 21.37 20.50 11.37
C ARG A 307 20.71 21.69 10.68
N ARG A 308 20.31 21.55 9.40
CA ARG A 308 19.59 22.57 8.63
C ARG A 308 18.13 22.67 9.02
N ARG A 309 17.60 21.68 9.76
CA ARG A 309 16.22 21.68 10.23
C ARG A 309 16.14 22.39 11.58
N PRO A 310 15.44 23.54 11.67
CA PRO A 310 15.20 24.17 12.96
C PRO A 310 14.33 23.25 13.82
N LEU A 311 14.70 23.13 15.10
CA LEU A 311 13.87 22.41 16.06
C LEU A 311 12.62 23.25 16.39
N PRO A 312 11.44 22.60 16.59
CA PRO A 312 10.24 23.31 17.03
C PRO A 312 10.51 24.06 18.34
N ALA A 313 10.22 25.37 18.35
CA ALA A 313 10.39 26.19 19.54
C ALA A 313 9.37 25.77 20.61
N LEU A 314 9.80 25.78 21.87
CA LEU A 314 8.91 25.63 23.01
C LEU A 314 8.22 26.95 23.31
N ALA A 315 6.92 26.89 23.59
CA ALA A 315 6.15 28.06 23.98
C ALA A 315 6.56 28.55 25.38
N PRO A 316 6.53 29.87 25.63
CA PRO A 316 6.83 30.43 26.95
C PRO A 316 5.85 29.99 28.04
N GLU A 317 4.59 29.75 27.68
CA GLU A 317 3.53 29.24 28.54
C GLU A 317 2.93 28.01 27.85
N THR A 318 2.78 26.91 28.58
CA THR A 318 2.16 25.70 28.01
C THR A 318 0.65 25.85 27.91
N PHE A 319 0.03 25.11 26.99
CA PHE A 319 -1.43 25.13 26.87
C PHE A 319 -2.13 24.78 28.19
N GLU A 320 -1.61 23.80 28.95
CA GLU A 320 -2.18 23.37 30.23
C GLU A 320 -2.02 24.40 31.34
N GLN A 321 -0.92 25.18 31.33
CA GLN A 321 -0.72 26.29 32.28
C GLN A 321 -1.72 27.40 31.99
N TRP A 322 -1.83 27.81 30.72
CA TRP A 322 -2.81 28.79 30.29
C TRP A 322 -4.24 28.34 30.61
N PHE A 323 -4.58 27.08 30.32
CA PHE A 323 -5.93 26.53 30.51
C PHE A 323 -6.37 26.58 31.97
N ARG A 324 -5.44 26.32 32.91
CA ARG A 324 -5.70 26.40 34.36
C ARG A 324 -5.89 27.84 34.86
N ARG A 325 -5.28 28.83 34.21
CA ARG A 325 -5.37 30.24 34.58
C ARG A 325 -6.56 30.96 33.96
N ARG A 326 -7.15 30.41 32.90
CA ARG A 326 -8.29 31.03 32.21
C ARG A 326 -9.51 31.09 33.12
N THR A 327 -10.40 32.03 32.85
CA THR A 327 -11.73 32.08 33.47
C THR A 327 -12.72 31.30 32.60
N PRO A 328 -13.24 30.14 33.04
CA PRO A 328 -14.22 29.38 32.29
C PRO A 328 -15.59 30.11 32.26
N PRO A 329 -16.46 29.82 31.28
CA PRO A 329 -17.78 30.44 31.22
C PRO A 329 -18.66 30.02 32.40
N ALA A 330 -19.40 31.00 32.96
CA ALA A 330 -20.30 30.79 34.09
C ALA A 330 -21.45 29.82 33.75
N ALA A 331 -22.03 29.98 32.55
CA ALA A 331 -23.06 29.11 32.01
C ALA A 331 -22.55 28.32 30.80
N ALA A 332 -23.00 27.08 30.68
CA ALA A 332 -22.69 26.19 29.57
C ALA A 332 -23.99 25.59 29.04
N PRO A 333 -24.81 26.38 28.31
CA PRO A 333 -26.15 25.96 27.89
C PRO A 333 -26.15 24.71 27.00
N ARG A 334 -25.03 24.38 26.34
CA ARG A 334 -24.87 23.18 25.51
C ARG A 334 -24.16 22.03 26.23
N GLY A 335 -23.84 22.20 27.51
CA GLY A 335 -23.17 21.20 28.34
C GLY A 335 -21.64 21.25 28.27
N GLU A 336 -21.01 20.14 28.63
CA GLU A 336 -19.55 20.01 28.71
C GLU A 336 -18.98 19.30 27.48
N VAL A 337 -17.74 19.65 27.11
CA VAL A 337 -16.99 19.00 26.04
C VAL A 337 -15.58 18.70 26.50
N VAL A 338 -15.11 17.49 26.19
CA VAL A 338 -13.74 17.06 26.46
C VAL A 338 -12.85 17.45 25.28
N LEU A 339 -11.80 18.24 25.54
CA LEU A 339 -10.80 18.59 24.54
C LEU A 339 -9.54 17.74 24.72
N PHE A 340 -9.26 16.90 23.73
CA PHE A 340 -8.00 16.18 23.62
C PHE A 340 -6.95 17.08 22.95
N HIS A 341 -5.87 17.36 23.64
CA HIS A 341 -4.73 18.12 23.13
C HIS A 341 -3.51 17.19 23.03
N ASP A 342 -2.63 17.42 22.06
CA ASP A 342 -1.42 16.61 21.85
C ASP A 342 -0.14 17.27 22.37
N THR A 343 0.98 16.52 22.32
CA THR A 343 2.27 17.00 22.83
C THR A 343 2.70 18.34 22.22
N PHE A 344 2.45 18.55 20.92
CA PHE A 344 2.86 19.76 20.21
C PHE A 344 1.96 20.94 20.53
N VAL A 345 0.64 20.73 20.62
CA VAL A 345 -0.30 21.75 21.11
C VAL A 345 0.06 22.17 22.53
N THR A 346 0.49 21.25 23.40
CA THR A 346 0.87 21.64 24.77
C THR A 346 2.13 22.49 24.82
N TYR A 347 3.19 22.07 24.11
CA TYR A 347 4.53 22.61 24.34
C TYR A 347 5.05 23.53 23.24
N ASN A 348 4.51 23.49 22.03
CA ASN A 348 5.03 24.22 20.87
C ASN A 348 4.07 25.28 20.35
N THR A 349 2.80 24.90 20.15
CA THR A 349 1.77 25.75 19.53
C THR A 349 0.50 25.83 20.39
N PRO A 350 0.59 26.31 21.65
CA PRO A 350 -0.54 26.40 22.56
C PRO A 350 -1.67 27.29 22.03
N GLU A 351 -1.37 28.28 21.21
CA GLU A 351 -2.34 29.18 20.58
C GLU A 351 -3.44 28.43 19.82
N ILE A 352 -3.13 27.27 19.22
CA ILE A 352 -4.12 26.43 18.53
C ILE A 352 -5.12 25.86 19.53
N GLY A 353 -4.65 25.32 20.66
CA GLY A 353 -5.50 24.83 21.74
C GLY A 353 -6.31 25.95 22.38
N GLN A 354 -5.71 27.12 22.58
CA GLN A 354 -6.39 28.30 23.12
C GLN A 354 -7.55 28.75 22.22
N ALA A 355 -7.33 28.79 20.90
CA ALA A 355 -8.35 29.14 19.93
C ALA A 355 -9.50 28.14 19.95
N ALA A 356 -9.20 26.83 20.02
CA ALA A 356 -10.22 25.79 20.14
C ALA A 356 -11.08 25.94 21.41
N VAL A 357 -10.44 26.23 22.55
CA VAL A 357 -11.16 26.48 23.81
C VAL A 357 -12.07 27.70 23.70
N ARG A 358 -11.55 28.83 23.24
CA ARG A 358 -12.34 30.07 23.08
C ARG A 358 -13.53 29.89 22.14
N LEU A 359 -13.36 29.14 21.05
CA LEU A 359 -14.42 28.84 20.10
C LEU A 359 -15.53 28.01 20.74
N LEU A 360 -15.17 26.92 21.44
CA LEU A 360 -16.13 26.03 22.09
C LEU A 360 -16.87 26.72 23.23
N GLU A 361 -16.15 27.50 24.05
CA GLU A 361 -16.74 28.28 25.13
C GLU A 361 -17.66 29.39 24.59
N GLY A 362 -17.24 30.09 23.53
CA GLY A 362 -18.09 31.05 22.82
C GLY A 362 -19.33 30.42 22.18
N ALA A 363 -19.27 29.14 21.80
CA ALA A 363 -20.40 28.38 21.28
C ALA A 363 -21.35 27.86 22.37
N GLY A 364 -21.08 28.12 23.66
CA GLY A 364 -21.94 27.75 24.79
C GLY A 364 -21.62 26.41 25.45
N TYR A 365 -20.43 25.85 25.20
CA TYR A 365 -19.93 24.67 25.91
C TYR A 365 -19.01 25.05 27.07
N ARG A 366 -18.86 24.16 28.05
CA ARG A 366 -17.74 24.21 29.01
C ARG A 366 -16.67 23.21 28.59
N VAL A 367 -15.46 23.69 28.36
CA VAL A 367 -14.35 22.81 27.97
C VAL A 367 -13.68 22.24 29.20
N VAL A 368 -13.49 20.93 29.22
CA VAL A 368 -12.69 20.19 30.20
C VAL A 368 -11.53 19.48 29.51
N LEU A 369 -10.39 19.39 30.18
CA LEU A 369 -9.26 18.57 29.71
C LEU A 369 -9.26 17.23 30.45
N VAL A 370 -8.81 16.19 29.77
CA VAL A 370 -8.51 14.90 30.38
C VAL A 370 -7.03 14.79 30.70
N ASP A 371 -6.71 14.18 31.84
CA ASP A 371 -5.33 13.84 32.16
C ASP A 371 -4.77 12.87 31.12
N ARG A 372 -3.58 13.19 30.62
CA ARG A 372 -2.81 12.30 29.75
C ARG A 372 -2.25 11.16 30.59
N LYS A 373 -2.69 9.93 30.31
CA LYS A 373 -2.06 8.72 30.86
C LYS A 373 -0.68 8.48 30.27
#